data_AF-A0A821E9G9-F1
#
_entry.id   AF-A0A821E9G9-F1
#
_cell.length_a   1.000
_cell.length_b   1.000
_cell.length_c   1.000
_cell.angle_alpha   90.00
_cell.angle_beta   90.00
_cell.angle_gamma   90.00
#
_symmetry.space_group_name_H-M   'P 1'
#
loop_
_entity.id
_entity.type
_entity.pdbx_description
1 polymer ?
#
loop_
_entity_poly.entity_id
_entity_poly.type
_entity_poly.pdbx_seq_one_letter_code
_entity_poly.pdbx_strand_id
1 'polypeptide(L)' 'DGGGEDESYEPNVSFKPIVQLSAVEVKTGEEDENVLFCERGKLYRFDSEANQMKERGIGEMKILQHKTTNLFRILMRREQ' A
#
# COMPACT_ATOMS: atom_id res chain seq x y z
N ASP A 1 32.00 -46.95 10.87
CA ASP A 1 32.34 -46.21 12.08
C ASP A 1 33.12 -44.98 11.64
N GLY A 2 32.65 -43.74 11.65
CA GLY A 2 31.44 -43.07 12.14
C GLY A 2 31.70 -41.58 11.87
N GLY A 3 30.68 -40.80 11.53
CA GLY A 3 30.81 -39.36 11.27
C GLY A 3 29.73 -38.96 10.26
N GLY A 4 28.58 -38.45 10.66
CA GLY A 4 28.32 -37.50 11.74
C GLY A 4 27.57 -36.39 11.03
N GLU A 5 26.25 -36.55 10.97
CA GLU A 5 25.34 -35.70 10.21
C GLU A 5 25.41 -34.27 10.79
N ASP A 6 25.88 -33.32 9.98
CA ASP A 6 25.78 -31.88 10.27
C ASP A 6 24.29 -31.48 10.17
N GLU A 7 23.53 -31.78 11.23
CA GLU A 7 22.22 -31.21 11.45
C GLU A 7 22.40 -29.72 11.75
N SER A 8 22.19 -28.88 10.74
CA SER A 8 22.14 -27.43 10.87
C SER A 8 21.16 -27.03 11.97
N TYR A 9 21.67 -26.57 13.12
CA TYR A 9 20.87 -26.04 14.22
C TYR A 9 20.11 -24.79 13.76
N GLU A 10 18.84 -24.94 13.42
CA GLU A 10 17.91 -23.82 13.31
C GLU A 10 17.30 -23.59 14.70
N PRO A 11 17.62 -22.50 15.41
CA PRO A 11 16.93 -22.20 16.64
C PRO A 11 15.45 -21.99 16.32
N ASN A 12 14.60 -22.88 16.84
CA ASN A 12 13.14 -22.72 16.82
C ASN A 12 12.76 -21.53 17.71
N VAL A 13 12.97 -20.30 17.22
CA VAL A 13 12.64 -19.08 17.96
C VAL A 13 11.13 -18.86 17.84
N SER A 14 10.40 -19.26 18.89
CA SER A 14 8.98 -18.97 19.03
C SER A 14 8.78 -17.66 19.80
N PHE A 15 8.16 -16.67 19.16
CA PHE A 15 7.79 -15.41 19.80
C PHE A 15 6.35 -15.48 20.30
N LYS A 16 6.14 -15.22 21.59
CA LYS A 16 4.80 -14.96 22.10
C LYS A 16 4.32 -13.59 21.59
N PRO A 17 3.15 -13.52 20.93
CA PRO A 17 2.64 -12.24 20.44
C PRO A 17 2.40 -11.29 21.60
N ILE A 18 2.91 -10.06 21.50
CA ILE A 18 2.74 -9.01 22.52
C ILE A 18 1.31 -8.48 22.52
N VAL A 19 0.63 -8.53 21.37
CA VAL A 19 -0.76 -8.09 21.22
C VAL A 19 -1.51 -9.05 20.30
N GLN A 20 -2.79 -9.27 20.60
CA GLN A 20 -3.74 -9.90 19.70
C GLN A 20 -4.60 -8.81 19.05
N LEU A 21 -4.59 -8.77 17.71
CA LEU A 21 -5.42 -7.85 16.96
C LEU A 21 -6.73 -8.55 16.61
N SER A 22 -7.85 -7.91 16.91
CA SER A 22 -9.16 -8.33 16.41
C SER A 22 -9.29 -7.99 14.93
N ALA A 23 -9.91 -8.86 14.15
CA ALA A 23 -10.27 -8.55 12.78
C ALA A 23 -11.21 -7.35 12.75
N VAL A 24 -10.94 -6.41 11.84
CA VAL A 24 -11.76 -5.22 11.61
C VAL A 24 -12.23 -5.19 10.15
N GLU A 25 -13.41 -4.64 9.92
CA GLU A 25 -13.88 -4.37 8.57
C GLU A 25 -12.97 -3.31 7.92
N VAL A 26 -12.42 -3.63 6.76
CA VAL A 26 -11.55 -2.72 6.00
C VAL A 26 -12.43 -1.94 5.03
N LYS A 27 -12.45 -0.61 5.20
CA LYS A 27 -13.12 0.31 4.28
C LYS A 27 -12.07 1.06 3.47
N THR A 28 -12.30 1.14 2.18
CA THR A 28 -11.44 1.86 1.23
C THR A 28 -11.74 3.36 1.26
N GLY A 29 -12.98 3.76 1.56
CA GLY A 29 -13.45 5.14 1.44
C GLY A 29 -13.79 5.52 0.01
N GLU A 30 -13.99 4.53 -0.87
CA GLU A 30 -14.34 4.66 -2.29
C GLU A 30 -15.74 4.04 -2.57
N GLU A 31 -16.43 3.54 -1.54
CA GLU A 31 -17.67 2.75 -1.66
C GLU A 31 -18.82 3.53 -2.31
N ASP A 32 -18.85 4.86 -2.11
CA ASP A 32 -19.88 5.77 -2.63
C ASP A 32 -19.52 6.40 -3.98
N GLU A 33 -18.51 5.86 -4.68
CA GLU A 33 -17.96 6.45 -5.90
C GLU A 33 -17.92 5.47 -7.07
N ASN A 34 -18.01 6.02 -8.28
CA ASN A 34 -17.80 5.30 -9.53
C ASN A 34 -16.38 5.58 -10.04
N VAL A 35 -15.67 4.53 -10.44
CA VAL A 35 -14.34 4.65 -11.07
C VAL A 35 -14.52 4.95 -12.56
N LEU A 36 -14.09 6.14 -12.98
CA LEU A 36 -14.17 6.56 -14.38
C LEU A 36 -12.87 6.32 -15.15
N PHE A 37 -11.76 6.27 -14.42
CA PHE A 37 -10.43 6.02 -14.94
C PHE A 37 -9.61 5.32 -13.84
N CYS A 38 -8.78 4.36 -14.22
CA CYS A 38 -7.86 3.67 -13.31
C CYS A 38 -6.67 3.16 -14.11
N GLU A 39 -5.53 3.82 -13.99
CA GLU A 39 -4.30 3.39 -14.66
C GLU A 39 -3.09 3.59 -13.76
N ARG A 40 -2.08 2.77 -13.99
CA ARG A 40 -0.82 2.85 -13.26
C ARG A 40 0.00 4.05 -13.75
N GLY A 41 0.54 4.80 -12.80
CA GLY A 41 1.36 5.97 -13.10
C GLY A 41 2.42 6.25 -12.04
N LYS A 42 3.24 7.26 -12.33
CA LYS A 42 4.20 7.84 -11.39
C LYS A 42 3.86 9.32 -11.18
N LEU A 43 3.55 9.68 -9.94
CA LEU A 43 3.23 11.04 -9.54
C LEU A 43 4.49 11.75 -9.06
N TYR A 44 4.67 12.98 -9.52
CA TYR A 44 5.73 13.89 -9.07
C TYR A 44 5.09 15.10 -8.38
N ARG A 45 5.76 15.60 -7.35
CA ARG A 45 5.47 16.92 -6.76
C ARG A 45 6.61 17.87 -7.11
N PHE A 46 6.27 19.11 -7.42
CA PHE A 46 7.28 20.14 -7.53
C PHE A 46 7.72 20.61 -6.14
N ASP A 47 9.02 20.76 -5.95
CA ASP A 47 9.62 21.34 -4.76
C ASP A 47 10.17 22.72 -5.11
N SER A 48 9.51 23.77 -4.60
CA SER A 48 9.81 25.16 -4.96
C SER A 48 11.11 25.66 -4.36
N GLU A 49 11.53 25.15 -3.19
CA GLU A 49 12.78 25.55 -2.54
C GLU A 49 13.99 25.00 -3.31
N ALA A 50 13.88 23.75 -3.75
CA ALA A 50 14.94 23.09 -4.52
C ALA A 50 14.80 23.27 -6.05
N ASN A 51 13.75 23.94 -6.52
CA ASN A 51 13.42 24.14 -7.94
C ASN A 51 13.47 22.84 -8.77
N GLN A 52 12.91 21.75 -8.25
CA GLN A 52 12.99 20.43 -8.90
C GLN A 52 11.72 19.59 -8.70
N MET A 53 11.50 18.63 -9.58
CA MET A 53 10.48 17.59 -9.42
C MET A 53 10.98 16.49 -8.47
N LYS A 54 10.18 16.13 -7.47
CA LYS A 54 10.43 15.02 -6.55
C LYS A 54 9.36 13.95 -6.74
N GLU A 55 9.77 12.69 -6.76
CA GLU A 55 8.82 11.57 -6.83
C GLU A 55 7.91 11.59 -5.59
N ARG A 56 6.60 11.51 -5.82
CA ARG A 56 5.58 11.44 -4.77
C ARG A 56 5.06 10.02 -4.58
N GLY A 57 5.00 9.21 -5.63
CA GLY A 57 4.60 7.81 -5.54
C GLY A 57 4.36 7.16 -6.88
N ILE A 58 4.37 5.82 -6.88
CA ILE A 58 4.03 4.97 -8.01
C ILE A 58 2.84 4.10 -7.60
N GLY A 59 1.84 3.99 -8.46
CA GLY A 59 0.65 3.18 -8.22
C GLY A 59 -0.51 3.53 -9.14
N GLU A 60 -1.69 3.02 -8.81
CA GLU A 60 -2.92 3.29 -9.57
C GLU A 60 -3.44 4.70 -9.28
N MET A 61 -3.58 5.51 -10.33
CA MET A 61 -4.28 6.78 -10.30
C MET A 61 -5.71 6.58 -10.80
N LYS A 62 -6.67 7.02 -10.00
CA LYS A 62 -8.09 6.92 -10.27
C LYS A 62 -8.73 8.29 -10.42
N ILE A 63 -9.66 8.41 -11.34
CA ILE A 63 -10.66 9.49 -11.36
C ILE A 63 -11.97 8.91 -10.85
N LEU A 64 -12.47 9.47 -9.75
CA LEU A 64 -13.64 8.98 -9.04
C LEU A 64 -14.76 10.02 -9.11
N GLN A 65 -15.99 9.56 -9.32
CA GLN A 65 -17.20 10.39 -9.27
C GLN A 65 -18.11 9.91 -8.15
N HIS A 66 -18.44 10.80 -7.22
CA HIS A 66 -19.37 10.50 -6.13
C HIS A 66 -20.79 10.29 -6.66
N LYS A 67 -21.41 9.16 -6.30
CA LYS A 67 -22.68 8.67 -6.88
C LYS A 67 -23.85 9.62 -6.70
N THR A 68 -23.89 10.35 -5.58
CA THR A 68 -25.01 11.27 -5.25
C THR A 68 -24.72 12.73 -5.58
N THR A 69 -23.56 13.26 -5.22
CA THR A 69 -23.21 14.68 -5.40
C THR A 69 -22.68 15.00 -6.79
N ASN A 70 -22.31 13.98 -7.58
CA ASN A 70 -21.61 14.13 -8.87
C ASN A 70 -20.30 14.94 -8.77
N LEU A 71 -19.70 15.03 -7.58
CA LEU A 71 -18.38 15.61 -7.41
C LEU A 71 -17.30 14.63 -7.86
N PHE A 72 -16.21 15.16 -8.40
CA PHE A 72 -15.10 14.38 -8.93
C PHE A 72 -13.86 14.57 -8.06
N ARG A 73 -13.08 13.51 -7.86
CA ARG A 73 -11.75 13.59 -7.24
C ARG A 73 -10.74 12.70 -7.95
N ILE A 74 -9.47 13.05 -7.81
CA ILE A 74 -8.35 12.18 -8.18
C ILE A 74 -7.85 11.51 -6.90
N LEU A 75 -7.71 10.19 -6.95
CA LEU A 75 -7.13 9.40 -5.86
C LEU A 75 -5.97 8.57 -6.40
N MET A 76 -4.84 8.56 -5.70
CA MET A 76 -3.71 7.70 -6.03
C MET A 76 -3.12 7.10 -4.74
N ARG A 77 -2.96 5.78 -4.72
CA ARG A 77 -2.30 5.06 -3.61
C ARG A 77 -0.98 4.48 -4.09
N ARG A 78 0.03 4.47 -3.22
CA ARG A 78 1.33 3.86 -3.54
C ARG A 78 1.20 2.34 -3.55
N GLU A 79 1.90 1.69 -4.47
CA GLU A 79 2.19 0.27 -4.40
C GLU A 79 3.07 -0.03 -3.18
N GLN A 80 2.94 -1.24 -2.62
CA GLN A 80 3.78 -1.74 -1.52
C GLN A 80 5.19 -2.10 -2.01
#